data_AF-A0A927IDX9-F1
#
_entry.id   AF-A0A927IDX9-F1
#
_cell.length_a   1.000
_cell.length_b   1.000
_cell.length_c   1.000
_cell.angle_alpha   90.00
_cell.angle_beta   90.00
_cell.angle_gamma   90.00
#
_symmetry.space_group_name_H-M   'P 1'
#
loop_
_entity.id
_entity.type
_entity.pdbx_description
1 polymer ?
#
loop_
_entity_poly.entity_id
_entity_poly.type
_entity_poly.pdbx_seq_one_letter_code
_entity_poly.pdbx_strand_id
1 'polypeptide(L)'
;MASTESPHGFDVVRGRGYRPAQVDERTSGLRREIAEARERLDRLEVLARELGEEADRLRAVVASLPPPTYASLGARAQALLAEVESEGEAVRDAGEGDAARLREDAEAAARTLREEAGAEAARVRAAGVEAADAVLVRAGTEADGLREAARAEAGGRREEAAARLREVTERCQALLGGQDREHRRRREAAEAALTAEAAEVDARVAELEERGQAALDAARRERTEAERAADASEDAARTAAAETVARARAEEERVEAETARILREHGGAADELRDHLAQVRSSLATLTGRGHAPG
;
A
#
# COMPACT_ATOMS: atom_id res chain seq x y z
N MET A 1 -55.28 -2.72 22.40
CA MET A 1 -54.99 -1.62 21.47
C MET A 1 -55.24 -0.33 22.22
N ALA A 2 -54.21 0.29 22.81
CA ALA A 2 -54.37 1.55 23.51
C ALA A 2 -54.31 2.67 22.45
N SER A 3 -55.46 3.26 22.11
CA SER A 3 -55.51 4.49 21.35
C SER A 3 -54.95 5.60 22.21
N THR A 4 -53.88 6.24 21.75
CA THR A 4 -53.39 7.48 22.35
C THR A 4 -54.20 8.60 21.72
N GLU A 5 -55.31 8.96 22.35
CA GLU A 5 -56.12 10.11 21.94
C GLU A 5 -55.30 11.39 22.10
N SER A 6 -55.31 12.22 21.06
CA SER A 6 -54.79 13.60 21.13
C SER A 6 -55.69 14.44 22.04
N PRO A 7 -55.19 15.50 22.72
CA PRO A 7 -56.00 16.46 23.47
C PRO A 7 -57.16 17.09 22.68
N HIS A 8 -57.16 16.93 21.35
CA HIS A 8 -58.16 17.45 20.43
C HIS A 8 -59.15 16.38 19.90
N GLY A 9 -59.18 15.19 20.50
CA GLY A 9 -60.17 14.13 20.19
C GLY A 9 -59.91 13.38 18.88
N PHE A 10 -58.70 13.42 18.35
CA PHE A 10 -58.30 12.65 17.15
C PHE A 10 -57.45 11.44 17.53
N ASP A 11 -57.69 10.30 16.87
CA ASP A 11 -56.84 9.12 17.02
C ASP A 11 -55.51 9.33 16.28
N VAL A 12 -54.42 9.11 16.99
CA VAL A 12 -53.08 9.13 16.40
C VAL A 12 -52.74 7.71 15.93
N VAL A 13 -52.51 7.53 14.62
CA VAL A 13 -52.05 6.24 14.08
C VAL A 13 -50.59 6.01 14.48
N ARG A 14 -50.19 4.76 14.70
CA ARG A 14 -48.78 4.36 14.89
C ARG A 14 -47.95 4.81 13.68
N GLY A 15 -47.41 6.02 13.76
CA GLY A 15 -46.80 6.72 12.64
C GLY A 15 -47.20 8.20 12.52
N ARG A 16 -47.22 8.94 13.64
CA ARG A 16 -47.09 10.42 13.74
C ARG A 16 -47.96 11.28 12.80
N GLY A 17 -49.15 10.81 12.43
CA GLY A 17 -50.12 11.59 11.68
C GLY A 17 -51.52 11.42 12.26
N TYR A 18 -52.31 12.49 12.23
CA TYR A 18 -53.76 12.40 12.40
C TYR A 18 -54.33 11.48 11.33
N ARG A 19 -55.39 10.72 11.64
CA ARG A 19 -56.15 10.00 10.60
C ARG A 19 -56.80 11.03 9.67
N PRO A 20 -56.40 11.12 8.38
CA PRO A 20 -56.97 12.10 7.46
C PRO A 20 -58.49 11.96 7.36
N ALA A 21 -58.99 10.72 7.35
CA ALA A 21 -60.42 10.43 7.34
C ALA A 21 -61.19 11.03 8.53
N GLN A 22 -60.62 11.06 9.74
CA GLN A 22 -61.27 11.67 10.92
C GLN A 22 -61.29 13.20 10.84
N VAL A 23 -60.22 13.79 10.32
CA VAL A 23 -60.15 15.24 10.07
C VAL A 23 -61.11 15.66 8.97
N ASP A 24 -61.19 14.87 7.90
CA ASP A 24 -62.11 15.09 6.78
C ASP A 24 -63.56 14.97 7.23
N GLU A 25 -63.89 13.96 8.05
CA GLU A 25 -65.21 13.78 8.65
C GLU A 25 -65.59 14.98 9.53
N ARG A 26 -64.70 15.38 10.46
CA ARG A 26 -64.95 16.52 11.35
C ARG A 26 -65.11 17.83 10.58
N THR A 27 -64.26 18.07 9.59
CA THR A 27 -64.30 19.26 8.74
C THR A 27 -65.55 19.29 7.87
N SER A 28 -65.96 18.14 7.34
CA SER A 28 -67.20 18.01 6.58
C SER A 28 -68.43 18.26 7.45
N GLY A 29 -68.43 17.77 8.69
CA GLY A 29 -69.46 18.07 9.69
C GLY A 29 -69.58 19.57 9.96
N LEU A 30 -68.46 20.24 10.26
CA LEU A 30 -68.45 21.69 10.48
C LEU A 30 -68.89 22.48 9.23
N ARG A 31 -68.48 22.06 8.03
CA ARG A 31 -68.94 22.70 6.78
C ARG A 31 -70.44 22.56 6.59
N ARG A 32 -71.02 21.41 6.94
CA ARG A 32 -72.47 21.20 6.92
C ARG A 32 -73.17 22.10 7.93
N GLU A 33 -72.69 22.18 9.17
CA GLU A 33 -73.24 23.07 10.19
C GLU A 33 -73.21 24.54 9.75
N ILE A 34 -72.11 24.99 9.12
CA ILE A 34 -72.01 26.34 8.54
C ILE A 34 -73.02 26.54 7.41
N ALA A 35 -73.19 25.56 6.53
CA ALA A 35 -74.16 25.64 5.44
C ALA A 35 -75.61 25.72 5.97
N GLU A 36 -75.96 24.90 6.96
CA GLU A 36 -77.27 24.92 7.62
C GLU A 36 -77.52 26.24 8.34
N ALA A 37 -76.51 26.79 9.02
CA ALA A 37 -76.60 28.09 9.68
C ALA A 37 -76.79 29.24 8.68
N ARG A 38 -76.09 29.20 7.54
CA ARG A 38 -76.25 30.17 6.45
C ARG A 38 -77.63 30.09 5.82
N GLU A 39 -78.11 28.91 5.51
CA GLU A 39 -79.46 28.73 4.96
C GLU A 39 -80.53 29.23 5.93
N ARG A 40 -80.33 29.01 7.25
CA ARG A 40 -81.21 29.57 8.27
C ARG A 40 -81.16 31.11 8.30
N LEU A 41 -79.98 31.70 8.17
CA LEU A 41 -79.82 33.15 8.08
C LEU A 41 -80.57 33.69 6.86
N ASP A 42 -80.37 33.11 5.69
CA ASP A 42 -81.02 33.52 4.44
C ASP A 42 -82.56 33.46 4.57
N ARG A 43 -83.11 32.40 5.18
CA ARG A 43 -84.55 32.28 5.47
C ARG A 43 -85.06 33.37 6.41
N LEU A 44 -84.29 33.69 7.45
CA LEU A 44 -84.64 34.74 8.41
C LEU A 44 -84.59 36.13 7.77
N GLU A 45 -83.61 36.38 6.90
CA GLU A 45 -83.50 37.64 6.16
C GLU A 45 -84.69 37.83 5.20
N VAL A 46 -85.11 36.78 4.49
CA VAL A 46 -86.33 36.79 3.66
C VAL A 46 -87.56 37.11 4.49
N LEU A 47 -87.76 36.40 5.62
CA LEU A 47 -88.90 36.63 6.50
C LEU A 47 -88.91 38.05 7.08
N ALA A 48 -87.74 38.56 7.49
CA ALA A 48 -87.62 39.92 8.02
C ALA A 48 -88.01 40.97 6.97
N ARG A 49 -87.62 40.76 5.71
CA ARG A 49 -88.02 41.62 4.59
C ARG A 49 -89.53 41.53 4.31
N GLU A 50 -90.11 40.32 4.26
CA GLU A 50 -91.55 40.14 4.05
C GLU A 50 -92.39 40.80 5.15
N LEU A 51 -91.98 40.64 6.41
CA LEU A 51 -92.63 41.30 7.56
C LEU A 51 -92.46 42.82 7.50
N GLY A 52 -91.30 43.32 7.06
CA GLY A 52 -91.08 44.75 6.84
C GLY A 52 -91.99 45.34 5.77
N GLU A 53 -92.09 44.67 4.62
CA GLU A 53 -93.00 45.05 3.53
C GLU A 53 -94.47 45.02 3.98
N GLU A 54 -94.89 44.01 4.75
CA GLU A 54 -96.25 43.94 5.30
C GLU A 54 -96.51 45.04 6.31
N ALA A 55 -95.55 45.33 7.20
CA ALA A 55 -95.67 46.45 8.14
C ALA A 55 -95.81 47.79 7.41
N ASP A 56 -95.05 48.01 6.34
CA ASP A 56 -95.16 49.23 5.52
C ASP A 56 -96.50 49.30 4.78
N ARG A 57 -97.00 48.18 4.24
CA ARG A 57 -98.35 48.10 3.67
C ARG A 57 -99.42 48.47 4.70
N LEU A 58 -99.36 47.89 5.90
CA LEU A 58 -100.30 48.18 6.98
C LEU A 58 -100.24 49.64 7.42
N ARG A 59 -99.03 50.22 7.55
CA ARG A 59 -98.85 51.65 7.83
C ARG A 59 -99.48 52.52 6.75
N ALA A 60 -99.29 52.19 5.48
CA ALA A 60 -99.87 52.93 4.36
C ALA A 60 -101.41 52.84 4.36
N VAL A 61 -101.97 51.66 4.65
CA VAL A 61 -103.42 51.47 4.83
C VAL A 61 -103.94 52.35 5.97
N VAL A 62 -103.31 52.31 7.14
CA VAL A 62 -103.67 53.15 8.29
C VAL A 62 -103.59 54.64 7.95
N ALA A 63 -102.53 55.07 7.25
CA ALA A 63 -102.36 56.47 6.86
C ALA A 63 -103.41 56.94 5.82
N SER A 64 -103.97 56.02 5.03
CA SER A 64 -105.02 56.33 4.04
C SER A 64 -106.42 56.44 4.65
N LEU A 65 -106.61 55.95 5.88
CA LEU A 65 -107.88 56.09 6.59
C LEU A 65 -108.01 57.53 7.11
N PRO A 66 -109.18 58.18 6.98
CA PRO A 66 -109.42 59.47 7.61
C PRO A 66 -109.12 59.36 9.11
N PRO A 67 -108.49 60.37 9.75
CA PRO A 67 -108.32 60.36 11.19
C PRO A 67 -109.71 60.15 11.80
N PRO A 68 -109.94 59.08 12.56
CA PRO A 68 -111.25 58.85 13.12
C PRO A 68 -111.54 59.99 14.09
N THR A 69 -112.44 60.90 13.71
CA THR A 69 -112.89 61.98 14.58
C THR A 69 -113.83 61.37 15.61
N TYR A 70 -113.27 60.76 16.63
CA TYR A 70 -113.97 60.23 17.80
C TYR A 70 -114.56 61.35 18.69
N ALA A 71 -114.64 62.57 18.17
CA ALA A 71 -115.22 63.74 18.82
C ALA A 71 -116.71 63.55 19.18
N SER A 72 -117.42 62.64 18.51
CA SER A 72 -118.82 62.28 18.81
C SER A 72 -118.98 61.21 19.89
N LEU A 73 -117.89 60.65 20.43
CA LEU A 73 -117.93 59.71 21.55
C LEU A 73 -118.18 60.48 22.87
N GLY A 74 -118.97 59.89 23.77
CA GLY A 74 -119.12 60.44 25.13
C GLY A 74 -117.80 60.40 25.92
N ALA A 75 -117.65 61.26 26.93
CA ALA A 75 -116.42 61.42 27.70
C ALA A 75 -115.77 60.11 28.19
N ARG A 76 -116.58 59.11 28.57
CA ARG A 76 -116.09 57.78 28.98
C ARG A 76 -115.38 57.01 27.86
N ALA A 77 -115.88 57.11 26.63
CA ALA A 77 -115.29 56.42 25.48
C ALA A 77 -114.03 57.13 24.95
N GLN A 78 -113.93 58.45 25.12
CA GLN A 78 -112.69 59.20 24.88
C GLN A 78 -111.59 58.86 25.90
N ALA A 79 -111.95 58.73 27.17
CA ALA A 79 -111.01 58.29 28.21
C ALA A 79 -110.48 56.87 27.95
N LEU A 80 -111.36 55.95 27.52
CA LEU A 80 -110.96 54.59 27.15
C LEU A 80 -110.04 54.56 25.92
N LEU A 81 -110.30 55.41 24.91
CA LEU A 81 -109.43 55.52 23.74
C LEU A 81 -108.03 56.00 24.12
N ALA A 82 -107.92 57.04 24.95
CA ALA A 82 -106.64 57.55 25.42
C ALA A 82 -105.85 56.51 26.22
N GLU A 83 -106.53 55.71 27.06
CA GLU A 83 -105.90 54.60 27.79
C GLU A 83 -105.35 53.54 26.81
N VAL A 84 -106.15 53.12 25.82
CA VAL A 84 -105.72 52.11 24.82
C VAL A 84 -104.58 52.61 23.94
N GLU A 85 -104.57 53.89 23.57
CA GLU A 85 -103.46 54.51 22.83
C GLU A 85 -102.18 54.52 23.67
N SER A 86 -102.28 54.90 24.95
CA SER A 86 -101.16 54.86 25.90
C SER A 86 -100.66 53.44 26.15
N GLU A 87 -101.54 52.46 26.30
CA GLU A 87 -101.16 51.04 26.43
C GLU A 87 -100.49 50.53 25.14
N GLY A 88 -101.00 50.94 23.97
CA GLY A 88 -100.44 50.59 22.68
C GLY A 88 -99.04 51.18 22.44
N GLU A 89 -98.80 52.42 22.91
CA GLU A 89 -97.47 53.04 22.95
C GLU A 89 -96.55 52.29 23.91
N ALA A 90 -97.00 51.99 25.12
CA ALA A 90 -96.21 51.25 26.11
C ALA A 90 -95.81 49.84 25.61
N VAL A 91 -96.70 49.13 24.92
CA VAL A 91 -96.40 47.82 24.31
C VAL A 91 -95.39 47.95 23.17
N ARG A 92 -95.50 49.01 22.34
CA ARG A 92 -94.54 49.27 21.25
C ARG A 92 -93.16 49.56 21.82
N ASP A 93 -93.06 50.48 22.78
CA ASP A 93 -91.80 50.85 23.41
C ASP A 93 -91.15 49.65 24.12
N ALA A 94 -91.95 48.83 24.82
CA ALA A 94 -91.48 47.60 25.43
C ALA A 94 -90.96 46.60 24.38
N GLY A 95 -91.68 46.42 23.27
CA GLY A 95 -91.27 45.54 22.18
C GLY A 95 -89.98 46.00 21.49
N GLU A 96 -89.80 47.31 21.27
CA GLU A 96 -88.57 47.88 20.73
C GLU A 96 -87.40 47.71 21.71
N GLY A 97 -87.64 47.92 23.00
CA GLY A 97 -86.66 47.67 24.05
C GLY A 97 -86.23 46.20 24.13
N ASP A 98 -87.16 45.26 24.04
CA ASP A 98 -86.89 43.82 24.02
C ASP A 98 -86.08 43.42 22.78
N ALA A 99 -86.44 43.94 21.61
CA ALA A 99 -85.72 43.68 20.36
C ALA A 99 -84.29 44.24 20.40
N ALA A 100 -84.09 45.42 20.97
CA ALA A 100 -82.76 46.02 21.14
C ALA A 100 -81.89 45.17 22.08
N ARG A 101 -82.43 44.74 23.24
CA ARG A 101 -81.72 43.87 24.19
C ARG A 101 -81.32 42.54 23.56
N LEU A 102 -82.24 41.89 22.84
CA LEU A 102 -81.95 40.62 22.17
C LEU A 102 -80.83 40.74 21.13
N ARG A 103 -80.77 41.87 20.40
CA ARG A 103 -79.69 42.12 19.44
C ARG A 103 -78.35 42.33 20.15
N GLU A 104 -78.33 43.12 21.22
CA GLU A 104 -77.11 43.35 22.02
C GLU A 104 -76.57 42.05 22.61
N ASP A 105 -77.45 41.22 23.18
CA ASP A 105 -77.10 39.90 23.73
C ASP A 105 -76.54 38.97 22.64
N ALA A 106 -77.18 38.92 21.47
CA ALA A 106 -76.72 38.11 20.34
C ALA A 106 -75.36 38.58 19.81
N GLU A 107 -75.13 39.89 19.72
CA GLU A 107 -73.84 40.45 19.31
C GLU A 107 -72.73 40.18 20.34
N ALA A 108 -73.05 40.29 21.63
CA ALA A 108 -72.12 39.96 22.71
C ALA A 108 -71.73 38.47 22.67
N ALA A 109 -72.70 37.57 22.56
CA ALA A 109 -72.45 36.14 22.41
C ALA A 109 -71.61 35.82 21.16
N ALA A 110 -71.89 36.48 20.03
CA ALA A 110 -71.13 36.31 18.80
C ALA A 110 -69.68 36.82 18.92
N ARG A 111 -69.43 37.90 19.67
CA ARG A 111 -68.06 38.38 19.96
C ARG A 111 -67.29 37.36 20.81
N THR A 112 -67.88 36.92 21.93
CA THR A 112 -67.27 35.92 22.82
C THR A 112 -66.93 34.64 22.06
N LEU A 113 -67.86 34.10 21.27
CA LEU A 113 -67.61 32.88 20.49
C LEU A 113 -66.46 33.04 19.50
N ARG A 114 -66.33 34.21 18.83
CA ARG A 114 -65.22 34.47 17.90
C ARG A 114 -63.89 34.58 18.63
N GLU A 115 -63.86 35.21 19.80
CA GLU A 115 -62.66 35.33 20.63
C GLU A 115 -62.20 33.96 21.14
N GLU A 116 -63.11 33.15 21.65
CA GLU A 116 -62.83 31.79 22.12
C GLU A 116 -62.32 30.89 20.98
N ALA A 117 -63.00 30.91 19.83
CA ALA A 117 -62.58 30.16 18.65
C ALA A 117 -61.21 30.63 18.14
N GLY A 118 -60.95 31.95 18.16
CA GLY A 118 -59.65 32.53 17.80
C GLY A 118 -58.52 32.10 18.73
N ALA A 119 -58.78 32.10 20.04
CA ALA A 119 -57.82 31.67 21.06
C ALA A 119 -57.53 30.17 20.99
N GLU A 120 -58.55 29.33 20.76
CA GLU A 120 -58.35 27.88 20.54
C GLU A 120 -57.55 27.62 19.27
N ALA A 121 -57.90 28.29 18.15
CA ALA A 121 -57.16 28.14 16.90
C ALA A 121 -55.69 28.58 17.04
N ALA A 122 -55.40 29.63 17.80
CA ALA A 122 -54.03 30.06 18.10
C ALA A 122 -53.28 29.01 18.94
N ARG A 123 -53.91 28.44 19.97
CA ARG A 123 -53.33 27.38 20.79
C ARG A 123 -53.01 26.13 19.97
N VAL A 124 -53.93 25.67 19.12
CA VAL A 124 -53.72 24.52 18.22
C VAL A 124 -52.56 24.79 17.26
N ARG A 125 -52.48 26.00 16.67
CA ARG A 125 -51.36 26.36 15.78
C ARG A 125 -50.02 26.37 16.51
N ALA A 126 -49.95 26.97 17.70
CA ALA A 126 -48.73 27.01 18.49
C ALA A 126 -48.25 25.59 18.86
N ALA A 127 -49.15 24.74 19.35
CA ALA A 127 -48.84 23.34 19.66
C ALA A 127 -48.36 22.56 18.41
N GLY A 128 -48.94 22.83 17.24
CA GLY A 128 -48.49 22.25 15.98
C GLY A 128 -47.07 22.67 15.59
N VAL A 129 -46.72 23.93 15.76
CA VAL A 129 -45.36 24.45 15.51
C VAL A 129 -44.36 23.82 16.48
N GLU A 130 -44.66 23.81 17.78
CA GLU A 130 -43.79 23.19 18.79
C GLU A 130 -43.57 21.69 18.52
N ALA A 131 -44.63 20.97 18.11
CA ALA A 131 -44.52 19.56 17.75
C ALA A 131 -43.65 19.35 16.50
N ALA A 132 -43.78 20.22 15.49
CA ALA A 132 -42.95 20.18 14.29
C ALA A 132 -41.47 20.46 14.62
N ASP A 133 -41.19 21.48 15.42
CA ASP A 133 -39.84 21.82 15.87
C ASP A 133 -39.22 20.66 16.67
N ALA A 134 -39.98 20.04 17.57
CA ALA A 134 -39.52 18.86 18.31
C ALA A 134 -39.20 17.67 17.40
N VAL A 135 -39.98 17.47 16.31
CA VAL A 135 -39.69 16.45 15.30
C VAL A 135 -38.38 16.77 14.57
N LEU A 136 -38.18 18.03 14.15
CA LEU A 136 -36.98 18.46 13.44
C LEU A 136 -35.73 18.34 14.31
N VAL A 137 -35.79 18.77 15.57
CA VAL A 137 -34.68 18.63 16.53
C VAL A 137 -34.30 17.16 16.68
N ARG A 138 -35.28 16.29 16.92
CA ARG A 138 -34.99 14.86 17.09
C ARG A 138 -34.44 14.23 15.81
N ALA A 139 -35.01 14.53 14.65
CA ALA A 139 -34.51 14.05 13.36
C ALA A 139 -33.06 14.53 13.12
N GLY A 140 -32.73 15.76 13.50
CA GLY A 140 -31.38 16.29 13.48
C GLY A 140 -30.43 15.51 14.39
N THR A 141 -30.81 15.29 15.64
CA THR A 141 -30.02 14.50 16.60
C THR A 141 -29.81 13.05 16.13
N GLU A 142 -30.84 12.40 15.59
CA GLU A 142 -30.73 11.05 15.02
C GLU A 142 -29.78 11.03 13.80
N ALA A 143 -29.89 12.02 12.91
CA ALA A 143 -29.01 12.13 11.75
C ALA A 143 -27.54 12.37 12.14
N ASP A 144 -27.29 13.23 13.12
CA ASP A 144 -25.95 13.50 13.61
C ASP A 144 -25.35 12.28 14.32
N GLY A 145 -26.13 11.58 15.15
CA GLY A 145 -25.72 10.31 15.75
C GLY A 145 -25.34 9.25 14.71
N LEU A 146 -26.12 9.12 13.62
CA LEU A 146 -25.79 8.21 12.51
C LEU A 146 -24.50 8.61 11.80
N ARG A 147 -24.26 9.92 11.59
CA ARG A 147 -23.01 10.42 10.97
C ARG A 147 -21.80 10.15 11.85
N GLU A 148 -21.91 10.38 13.15
CA GLU A 148 -20.82 10.11 14.11
C GLU A 148 -20.50 8.62 14.17
N ALA A 149 -21.52 7.76 14.26
CA ALA A 149 -21.34 6.31 14.23
C ALA A 149 -20.65 5.84 12.94
N ALA A 150 -21.09 6.32 11.78
CA ALA A 150 -20.48 5.98 10.49
C ALA A 150 -19.02 6.46 10.39
N ARG A 151 -18.70 7.63 10.93
CA ARG A 151 -17.31 8.14 10.97
C ARG A 151 -16.42 7.32 11.89
N ALA A 152 -16.92 6.94 13.07
CA ALA A 152 -16.20 6.10 14.01
C ALA A 152 -15.92 4.72 13.41
N GLU A 153 -16.92 4.11 12.77
CA GLU A 153 -16.78 2.82 12.08
C GLU A 153 -15.78 2.89 10.92
N ALA A 154 -15.86 3.94 10.10
CA ALA A 154 -14.90 4.17 9.02
C ALA A 154 -13.47 4.42 9.54
N GLY A 155 -13.34 5.14 10.66
CA GLY A 155 -12.07 5.35 11.36
C GLY A 155 -11.47 4.02 11.85
N GLY A 156 -12.25 3.22 12.58
CA GLY A 156 -11.82 1.92 13.08
C GLY A 156 -11.39 0.96 11.97
N ARG A 157 -12.15 0.91 10.86
CA ARG A 157 -11.76 0.10 9.68
C ARG A 157 -10.44 0.56 9.07
N ARG A 158 -10.18 1.87 9.00
CA ARG A 158 -8.91 2.41 8.47
C ARG A 158 -7.74 2.08 9.39
N GLU A 159 -7.93 2.19 10.70
CA GLU A 159 -6.91 1.85 11.68
C GLU A 159 -6.57 0.35 11.66
N GLU A 160 -7.59 -0.52 11.58
CA GLU A 160 -7.41 -1.96 11.43
C GLU A 160 -6.66 -2.29 10.14
N ALA A 161 -7.10 -1.73 9.01
CA ALA A 161 -6.44 -1.94 7.72
C ALA A 161 -4.97 -1.47 7.74
N ALA A 162 -4.70 -0.31 8.35
CA ALA A 162 -3.34 0.21 8.50
C ALA A 162 -2.48 -0.68 9.41
N ALA A 163 -3.05 -1.22 10.50
CA ALA A 163 -2.36 -2.16 11.38
C ALA A 163 -2.01 -3.46 10.65
N ARG A 164 -2.95 -4.02 9.87
CA ARG A 164 -2.72 -5.21 9.03
C ARG A 164 -1.65 -4.97 7.97
N LEU A 165 -1.66 -3.80 7.32
CA LEU A 165 -0.64 -3.45 6.35
C LEU A 165 0.75 -3.35 6.99
N ARG A 166 0.85 -2.74 8.19
CA ARG A 166 2.12 -2.70 8.94
C ARG A 166 2.62 -4.11 9.29
N GLU A 167 1.75 -4.95 9.83
CA GLU A 167 2.07 -6.35 10.16
C GLU A 167 2.61 -7.12 8.95
N VAL A 168 1.93 -7.02 7.80
CA VAL A 168 2.38 -7.65 6.55
C VAL A 168 3.71 -7.08 6.08
N THR A 169 3.88 -5.76 6.16
CA THR A 169 5.12 -5.09 5.75
C THR A 169 6.31 -5.55 6.60
N GLU A 170 6.15 -5.59 7.93
CA GLU A 170 7.17 -6.07 8.86
C GLU A 170 7.54 -7.54 8.59
N ARG A 171 6.53 -8.39 8.36
CA ARG A 171 6.76 -9.79 7.97
C ARG A 171 7.52 -9.92 6.66
N CYS A 172 7.18 -9.14 5.64
CA CYS A 172 7.88 -9.13 4.36
C CYS A 172 9.33 -8.68 4.52
N GLN A 173 9.57 -7.61 5.29
CA GLN A 173 10.92 -7.13 5.59
C GLN A 173 11.75 -8.19 6.35
N ALA A 174 11.15 -8.88 7.32
CA ALA A 174 11.82 -9.96 8.05
C ALA A 174 12.18 -11.14 7.14
N LEU A 175 11.29 -11.51 6.22
CA LEU A 175 11.52 -12.57 5.24
C LEU A 175 12.67 -12.19 4.28
N LEU A 176 12.63 -10.98 3.71
CA LEU A 176 13.68 -10.47 2.82
C LEU A 176 15.03 -10.41 3.53
N GLY A 177 15.08 -9.85 4.74
CA GLY A 177 16.31 -9.82 5.55
C GLY A 177 16.80 -11.23 5.91
N GLY A 178 15.90 -12.20 6.09
CA GLY A 178 16.24 -13.62 6.25
C GLY A 178 16.90 -14.21 5.01
N GLN A 179 16.33 -13.97 3.83
CA GLN A 179 16.88 -14.41 2.54
C GLN A 179 18.25 -13.79 2.27
N ASP A 180 18.43 -12.49 2.51
CA ASP A 180 19.70 -11.81 2.34
C ASP A 180 20.80 -12.39 3.24
N ARG A 181 20.47 -12.72 4.50
CA ARG A 181 21.41 -13.37 5.42
C ARG A 181 21.81 -14.76 4.94
N GLU A 182 20.84 -15.55 4.47
CA GLU A 182 21.10 -16.89 3.94
C GLU A 182 21.97 -16.83 2.68
N HIS A 183 21.65 -15.93 1.74
CA HIS A 183 22.47 -15.72 0.54
C HIS A 183 23.89 -15.27 0.87
N ARG A 184 24.06 -14.37 1.85
CA ARG A 184 25.39 -13.95 2.31
C ARG A 184 26.16 -15.13 2.88
N ARG A 185 25.54 -15.92 3.77
CA ARG A 185 26.18 -17.13 4.36
C ARG A 185 26.60 -18.13 3.28
N ARG A 186 25.76 -18.38 2.27
CA ARG A 186 26.11 -19.26 1.16
C ARG A 186 27.27 -18.74 0.33
N ARG A 187 27.33 -17.42 0.09
CA ARG A 187 28.45 -16.78 -0.63
C ARG A 187 29.74 -16.90 0.17
N GLU A 188 29.72 -16.52 1.45
CA GLU A 188 30.88 -16.64 2.35
C GLU A 188 31.38 -18.09 2.44
N ALA A 189 30.48 -19.07 2.55
CA ALA A 189 30.84 -20.48 2.57
C ALA A 189 31.45 -20.96 1.23
N ALA A 190 30.88 -20.53 0.09
CA ALA A 190 31.42 -20.86 -1.23
C ALA A 190 32.80 -20.21 -1.47
N GLU A 191 32.98 -18.95 -1.08
CA GLU A 191 34.26 -18.23 -1.15
C GLU A 191 35.33 -18.90 -0.27
N ALA A 192 34.98 -19.31 0.94
CA ALA A 192 35.88 -20.04 1.83
C ALA A 192 36.28 -21.41 1.24
N ALA A 193 35.33 -22.14 0.65
CA ALA A 193 35.61 -23.42 -0.01
C ALA A 193 36.55 -23.25 -1.21
N LEU A 194 36.31 -22.24 -2.07
CA LEU A 194 37.19 -21.93 -3.20
C LEU A 194 38.58 -21.51 -2.75
N THR A 195 38.69 -20.74 -1.66
CA THR A 195 39.98 -20.34 -1.09
C THR A 195 40.75 -21.54 -0.55
N ALA A 196 40.06 -22.48 0.10
CA ALA A 196 40.68 -23.71 0.58
C ALA A 196 41.15 -24.61 -0.56
N GLU A 197 40.34 -24.79 -1.60
CA GLU A 197 40.70 -25.57 -2.80
C GLU A 197 41.90 -24.93 -3.52
N ALA A 198 41.91 -23.61 -3.68
CA ALA A 198 43.05 -22.89 -4.26
C ALA A 198 44.34 -23.10 -3.44
N ALA A 199 44.25 -23.05 -2.10
CA ALA A 199 45.41 -23.31 -1.25
C ALA A 199 45.91 -24.76 -1.34
N GLU A 200 45.02 -25.74 -1.48
CA GLU A 200 45.39 -27.14 -1.73
C GLU A 200 46.10 -27.31 -3.09
N VAL A 201 45.58 -26.66 -4.13
CA VAL A 201 46.21 -26.66 -5.47
C VAL A 201 47.59 -25.99 -5.41
N ASP A 202 47.71 -24.82 -4.80
CA ASP A 202 48.98 -24.11 -4.65
C ASP A 202 50.00 -24.95 -3.87
N ALA A 203 49.58 -25.61 -2.78
CA ALA A 203 50.44 -26.51 -2.02
C ALA A 203 50.91 -27.70 -2.88
N ARG A 204 50.02 -28.28 -3.69
CA ARG A 204 50.36 -29.39 -4.59
C ARG A 204 51.30 -28.95 -5.72
N VAL A 205 51.09 -27.77 -6.27
CA VAL A 205 51.99 -27.17 -7.27
C VAL A 205 53.38 -26.97 -6.66
N ALA A 206 53.47 -26.35 -5.48
CA ALA A 206 54.75 -26.15 -4.79
C ALA A 206 55.48 -27.47 -4.51
N GLU A 207 54.77 -28.51 -4.07
CA GLU A 207 55.33 -29.85 -3.85
C GLU A 207 55.87 -30.47 -5.17
N LEU A 208 55.14 -30.32 -6.28
CA LEU A 208 55.56 -30.82 -7.59
C LEU A 208 56.76 -30.03 -8.14
N GLU A 209 56.80 -28.71 -7.94
CA GLU A 209 57.92 -27.85 -8.29
C GLU A 209 59.17 -28.23 -7.51
N GLU A 210 59.07 -28.45 -6.19
CA GLU A 210 60.18 -28.90 -5.34
C GLU A 210 60.72 -30.27 -5.81
N ARG A 211 59.82 -31.23 -6.07
CA ARG A 211 60.21 -32.55 -6.61
C ARG A 211 60.88 -32.43 -7.98
N GLY A 212 60.32 -31.61 -8.87
CA GLY A 212 60.86 -31.35 -10.20
C GLY A 212 62.27 -30.74 -10.11
N GLN A 213 62.45 -29.75 -9.25
CA GLN A 213 63.75 -29.11 -9.02
C GLN A 213 64.77 -30.09 -8.43
N ALA A 214 64.38 -30.91 -7.44
CA ALA A 214 65.24 -31.94 -6.88
C ALA A 214 65.67 -32.98 -7.93
N ALA A 215 64.74 -33.42 -8.80
CA ALA A 215 65.04 -34.33 -9.89
C ALA A 215 65.98 -33.70 -10.93
N LEU A 216 65.78 -32.43 -11.29
CA LEU A 216 66.69 -31.69 -12.18
C LEU A 216 68.09 -31.56 -11.58
N ASP A 217 68.20 -31.25 -10.28
CA ASP A 217 69.49 -31.12 -9.62
C ASP A 217 70.19 -32.48 -9.43
N ALA A 218 69.44 -33.57 -9.25
CA ALA A 218 69.98 -34.94 -9.29
C ALA A 218 70.51 -35.28 -10.69
N ALA A 219 69.73 -35.05 -11.74
CA ALA A 219 70.14 -35.30 -13.13
C ALA A 219 71.35 -34.46 -13.55
N ARG A 220 71.45 -33.20 -13.09
CA ARG A 220 72.64 -32.35 -13.30
C ARG A 220 73.88 -32.91 -12.62
N ARG A 221 73.74 -33.41 -11.39
CA ARG A 221 74.84 -34.07 -10.65
C ARG A 221 75.31 -35.32 -11.38
N GLU A 222 74.38 -36.21 -11.75
CA GLU A 222 74.67 -37.42 -12.52
C GLU A 222 75.36 -37.09 -13.85
N ARG A 223 74.87 -36.08 -14.58
CA ARG A 223 75.52 -35.59 -15.81
C ARG A 223 76.94 -35.12 -15.55
N THR A 224 77.16 -34.32 -14.51
CA THR A 224 78.50 -33.79 -14.18
C THR A 224 79.45 -34.92 -13.74
N GLU A 225 78.95 -35.92 -13.02
CA GLU A 225 79.70 -37.13 -12.66
C GLU A 225 80.05 -37.96 -13.89
N ALA A 226 79.11 -38.15 -14.81
CA ALA A 226 79.32 -38.83 -16.07
C ALA A 226 80.33 -38.09 -16.98
N GLU A 227 80.24 -36.76 -17.07
CA GLU A 227 81.20 -35.90 -17.78
C GLU A 227 82.62 -36.08 -17.19
N ARG A 228 82.77 -35.99 -15.86
CA ARG A 228 84.06 -36.22 -15.20
C ARG A 228 84.60 -37.64 -15.42
N ALA A 229 83.74 -38.65 -15.39
CA ALA A 229 84.14 -40.03 -15.65
C ALA A 229 84.57 -40.24 -17.09
N ALA A 230 83.89 -39.59 -18.05
CA ALA A 230 84.27 -39.59 -19.46
C ALA A 230 85.62 -38.89 -19.67
N ASP A 231 85.81 -37.69 -19.10
CA ASP A 231 87.08 -36.94 -19.15
C ASP A 231 88.23 -37.77 -18.55
N ALA A 232 88.02 -38.37 -17.37
CA ALA A 232 89.01 -39.22 -16.72
C ALA A 232 89.33 -40.47 -17.54
N SER A 233 88.32 -41.09 -18.17
CA SER A 233 88.53 -42.21 -19.10
C SER A 233 89.29 -41.78 -20.34
N GLU A 234 89.03 -40.59 -20.87
CA GLU A 234 89.75 -40.04 -22.01
C GLU A 234 91.20 -39.73 -21.65
N ASP A 235 91.46 -39.09 -20.52
CA ASP A 235 92.82 -38.80 -20.03
C ASP A 235 93.59 -40.09 -19.69
N ALA A 236 92.93 -41.09 -19.12
CA ALA A 236 93.52 -42.42 -18.92
C ALA A 236 93.86 -43.09 -20.26
N ALA A 237 92.96 -43.01 -21.26
CA ALA A 237 93.22 -43.51 -22.59
C ALA A 237 94.38 -42.76 -23.29
N ARG A 238 94.45 -41.43 -23.17
CA ARG A 238 95.57 -40.60 -23.66
C ARG A 238 96.89 -40.97 -22.99
N THR A 239 96.87 -41.18 -21.68
CA THR A 239 98.06 -41.61 -20.91
C THR A 239 98.52 -43.00 -21.36
N ALA A 240 97.61 -43.97 -21.43
CA ALA A 240 97.92 -45.32 -21.91
C ALA A 240 98.42 -45.33 -23.36
N ALA A 241 97.85 -44.48 -24.23
CA ALA A 241 98.33 -44.28 -25.59
C ALA A 241 99.75 -43.70 -25.61
N ALA A 242 100.02 -42.65 -24.82
CA ALA A 242 101.34 -42.04 -24.69
C ALA A 242 102.38 -43.04 -24.14
N GLU A 243 102.04 -43.83 -23.13
CA GLU A 243 102.88 -44.91 -22.60
C GLU A 243 103.16 -45.99 -23.63
N THR A 244 102.16 -46.36 -24.44
CA THR A 244 102.32 -47.34 -25.52
C THR A 244 103.27 -46.82 -26.59
N VAL A 245 103.14 -45.55 -26.99
CA VAL A 245 104.08 -44.90 -27.92
C VAL A 245 105.48 -44.80 -27.32
N ALA A 246 105.62 -44.43 -26.04
CA ALA A 246 106.91 -44.36 -25.35
C ALA A 246 107.59 -45.74 -25.28
N ARG A 247 106.82 -46.80 -24.98
CA ARG A 247 107.32 -48.18 -24.98
C ARG A 247 107.73 -48.63 -26.38
N ALA A 248 106.95 -48.27 -27.41
CA ALA A 248 107.29 -48.55 -28.80
C ALA A 248 108.60 -47.83 -29.21
N ARG A 249 108.79 -46.57 -28.80
CA ARG A 249 110.04 -45.81 -29.02
C ARG A 249 111.22 -46.38 -28.24
N ALA A 250 111.05 -46.78 -26.98
CA ALA A 250 112.12 -47.42 -26.21
C ALA A 250 112.54 -48.76 -26.84
N GLU A 251 111.57 -49.50 -27.41
CA GLU A 251 111.87 -50.73 -28.13
C GLU A 251 112.53 -50.46 -29.49
N GLU A 252 112.10 -49.41 -30.21
CA GLU A 252 112.78 -48.89 -31.40
C GLU A 252 114.23 -48.51 -31.07
N GLU A 253 114.48 -47.70 -30.05
CA GLU A 253 115.82 -47.31 -29.58
C GLU A 253 116.66 -48.54 -29.14
N ARG A 254 116.04 -49.53 -28.48
CA ARG A 254 116.70 -50.78 -28.10
C ARG A 254 117.12 -51.57 -29.35
N VAL A 255 116.23 -51.70 -30.32
CA VAL A 255 116.51 -52.33 -31.61
C VAL A 255 117.59 -51.57 -32.36
N GLU A 256 117.55 -50.23 -32.40
CA GLU A 256 118.60 -49.40 -33.01
C GLU A 256 119.95 -49.57 -32.30
N ALA A 257 119.99 -49.58 -30.97
CA ALA A 257 121.21 -49.78 -30.20
C ALA A 257 121.77 -51.21 -30.36
N GLU A 258 120.91 -52.22 -30.42
CA GLU A 258 121.26 -53.60 -30.70
C GLU A 258 121.77 -53.76 -32.13
N THR A 259 121.14 -53.09 -33.10
CA THR A 259 121.61 -53.02 -34.50
C THR A 259 122.96 -52.32 -34.58
N ALA A 260 123.17 -51.22 -33.85
CA ALA A 260 124.44 -50.52 -33.76
C ALA A 260 125.53 -51.36 -33.06
N ARG A 261 125.18 -52.19 -32.07
CA ARG A 261 126.10 -53.17 -31.44
C ARG A 261 126.51 -54.24 -32.45
N ILE A 262 125.56 -54.83 -33.17
CA ILE A 262 125.81 -55.84 -34.20
C ILE A 262 126.68 -55.26 -35.32
N LEU A 263 126.43 -54.01 -35.75
CA LEU A 263 127.28 -53.32 -36.72
C LEU A 263 128.70 -53.06 -36.18
N ARG A 264 128.86 -52.75 -34.89
CA ARG A 264 130.19 -52.62 -34.25
C ARG A 264 130.92 -53.95 -34.13
N GLU A 265 130.23 -55.03 -33.77
CA GLU A 265 130.81 -56.39 -33.74
C GLU A 265 131.24 -56.86 -35.13
N HIS A 266 130.45 -56.57 -36.18
CA HIS A 266 130.85 -56.84 -37.56
C HIS A 266 131.99 -55.93 -38.05
N GLY A 267 132.07 -54.69 -37.58
CA GLY A 267 133.23 -53.82 -37.79
C GLY A 267 134.50 -54.39 -37.17
N GLY A 268 134.42 -54.88 -35.93
CA GLY A 268 135.52 -55.55 -35.23
C GLY A 268 135.99 -56.81 -35.94
N ALA A 269 135.08 -57.64 -36.45
CA ALA A 269 135.43 -58.84 -37.23
C ALA A 269 136.11 -58.51 -38.58
N ALA A 270 135.77 -57.37 -39.20
CA ALA A 270 136.41 -56.90 -40.43
C ALA A 270 137.81 -56.31 -40.19
N ASP A 271 138.03 -55.71 -39.02
CA ASP A 271 139.34 -55.20 -38.58
C ASP A 271 140.27 -56.37 -38.19
N GLU A 272 139.78 -57.38 -37.46
CA GLU A 272 140.54 -58.60 -37.13
C GLU A 272 140.95 -59.41 -38.38
N LEU A 273 140.09 -59.48 -39.41
CA LEU A 273 140.42 -60.09 -40.69
C LEU A 273 141.49 -59.31 -41.48
N ARG A 274 141.49 -57.97 -41.39
CA ARG A 274 142.53 -57.11 -41.99
C ARG A 274 143.86 -57.23 -41.26
N ASP A 275 143.85 -57.34 -39.94
CA ASP A 275 145.06 -57.57 -39.14
C ASP A 275 145.63 -58.97 -39.37
N HIS A 276 144.79 -60.00 -39.51
CA HIS A 276 145.25 -61.35 -39.87
C HIS A 276 145.86 -61.40 -41.28
N LEU A 277 145.30 -60.66 -42.24
CA LEU A 277 145.88 -60.50 -43.58
C LEU A 277 147.19 -59.70 -43.57
N ALA A 278 147.32 -58.68 -42.72
CA ALA A 278 148.57 -57.94 -42.52
C ALA A 278 149.66 -58.81 -41.90
N GLN A 279 149.29 -59.70 -40.98
CA GLN A 279 150.20 -60.63 -40.30
C GLN A 279 150.66 -61.76 -41.22
N VAL A 280 149.78 -62.31 -42.09
CA VAL A 280 150.18 -63.25 -43.16
C VAL A 280 151.10 -62.57 -44.19
N ARG A 281 150.87 -61.29 -44.51
CA ARG A 281 151.74 -60.51 -45.41
C ARG A 281 153.12 -60.26 -44.80
N SER A 282 153.22 -60.10 -43.48
CA SER A 282 154.47 -59.93 -42.73
C SER A 282 155.26 -61.25 -42.59
N SER A 283 154.57 -62.38 -42.37
CA SER A 283 155.18 -63.71 -42.25
C SER A 283 155.63 -64.31 -43.59
N LEU A 284 155.02 -63.91 -44.72
CA LEU A 284 155.51 -64.26 -46.07
C LEU A 284 156.71 -63.41 -46.52
N ALA A 285 156.87 -62.20 -45.98
CA ALA A 285 158.01 -61.33 -46.29
C ALA A 285 159.32 -61.75 -45.60
N THR A 286 159.26 -62.59 -44.57
CA THR A 286 160.44 -63.00 -43.77
C THR A 286 161.04 -64.35 -44.19
N LEU A 287 160.40 -65.14 -45.06
CA LEU A 287 160.93 -66.44 -45.53
C LEU A 287 161.40 -66.49 -46.99
N THR A 288 161.37 -65.38 -47.74
CA THR A 288 161.96 -65.32 -49.09
C THR A 288 162.61 -63.97 -49.39
N GLY A 289 163.93 -63.91 -49.29
CA GLY A 289 164.71 -62.74 -49.73
C GLY A 289 164.64 -62.56 -51.25
N ARG A 290 163.99 -61.49 -51.70
CA ARG A 290 164.30 -60.77 -52.95
C ARG A 290 163.88 -59.31 -52.79
N GLY A 291 164.86 -58.41 -52.80
CA GLY A 291 164.62 -56.97 -52.72
C GLY A 291 164.10 -56.37 -54.03
N HIS A 292 163.28 -55.33 -53.90
CA HIS A 292 163.23 -54.23 -54.87
C HIS A 292 162.80 -52.93 -54.18
N ALA A 293 163.65 -51.92 -54.28
CA ALA A 293 163.32 -50.50 -54.32
C ALA A 293 163.65 -50.00 -55.75
N PRO A 294 163.23 -48.80 -56.22
CA PRO A 294 162.22 -47.86 -55.74
C PRO A 294 161.21 -47.41 -56.83
N GLY A 295 160.19 -46.68 -56.38
CA GLY A 295 159.24 -45.85 -57.14
C GLY A 295 158.37 -45.08 -56.16
#